data_AF-A0A1V2KA54-F1
#
_entry.id   AF-A0A1V2KA54-F1
#
_cell.length_a   1.000
_cell.length_b   1.000
_cell.length_c   1.000
_cell.angle_alpha   90.00
_cell.angle_beta   90.00
_cell.angle_gamma   90.00
#
_symmetry.space_group_name_H-M   'P 1'
#
loop_
_entity.id
_entity.type
_entity.pdbx_description
1 polymer ?
#
loop_
_entity_poly.entity_id
_entity_poly.type
_entity_poly.pdbx_seq_one_letter_code
_entity_poly.pdbx_strand_id
1 'polypeptide(L)'
;MSRIHELKGQQTWLDYGLPDLRSLDRALRSSALEEMAAGEGITDALQILASNLGLTDAACSQVHITSPLGDILIQRSSLRHIVEKRQDARERYVRFAVDTLTGPLEIWRVAYSNGSARLAFIGAYETKRQMLVVVNIQAGSVLWNFMQTDAKALNKHRHGELLYKRYQLL
;
A
#
# COMPACT_ATOMS: atom_id res chain seq x y z
N MET A 1 27.02 -2.59 -9.41
CA MET A 1 25.62 -2.21 -9.70
C MET A 1 25.24 -1.03 -8.83
N SER A 2 24.66 0.02 -9.40
CA SER A 2 24.18 1.17 -8.62
C SER A 2 22.97 0.77 -7.76
N ARG A 3 22.84 1.38 -6.57
CA ARG A 3 21.70 1.15 -5.67
C ARG A 3 20.43 1.69 -6.33
N ILE A 4 19.41 0.84 -6.49
CA ILE A 4 18.09 1.23 -6.99
C ILE A 4 17.43 2.15 -5.96
N HIS A 5 17.00 3.34 -6.38
CA HIS A 5 16.33 4.34 -5.54
C HIS A 5 15.25 5.09 -6.34
N GLU A 6 14.31 5.73 -5.65
CA GLU A 6 13.31 6.60 -6.28
C GLU A 6 14.01 7.76 -7.01
N LEU A 7 13.54 8.07 -8.22
CA LEU A 7 14.09 9.17 -8.99
C LEU A 7 13.80 10.50 -8.28
N LYS A 8 14.81 11.37 -8.17
CA LYS A 8 14.65 12.68 -7.52
C LYS A 8 13.91 13.67 -8.43
N GLY A 9 13.27 14.66 -7.83
CA GLY A 9 12.62 15.77 -8.57
C GLY A 9 11.31 15.40 -9.27
N GLN A 10 10.72 14.27 -8.92
CA GLN A 10 9.37 13.93 -9.36
C GLN A 10 8.35 14.91 -8.77
N GLN A 11 7.30 15.23 -9.54
CA GLN A 11 6.19 16.05 -9.06
C GLN A 11 5.58 15.45 -7.79
N THR A 12 5.11 16.30 -6.90
CA THR A 12 4.56 15.95 -5.60
C THR A 12 3.12 16.40 -5.50
N TRP A 13 2.40 15.92 -4.50
CA TRP A 13 1.04 16.36 -4.18
C TRP A 13 0.87 17.90 -4.11
N LEU A 14 1.93 18.65 -3.76
CA LEU A 14 1.92 20.11 -3.77
C LEU A 14 1.82 20.65 -5.20
N ASP A 15 2.57 20.09 -6.14
CA ASP A 15 2.58 20.49 -7.56
C ASP A 15 1.23 20.20 -8.22
N TYR A 16 0.52 19.18 -7.74
CA TYR A 16 -0.84 18.82 -8.16
C TYR A 16 -1.95 19.61 -7.42
N GLY A 17 -1.60 20.50 -6.48
CA GLY A 17 -2.58 21.27 -5.70
C GLY A 17 -3.48 20.41 -4.80
N LEU A 18 -3.01 19.23 -4.37
CA LEU A 18 -3.80 18.32 -3.55
C LEU A 18 -3.76 18.74 -2.06
N PRO A 19 -4.77 18.36 -1.26
CA PRO A 19 -4.77 18.67 0.17
C PRO A 19 -3.67 17.94 0.92
N ASP A 20 -3.16 18.54 1.99
CA ASP A 20 -2.27 17.87 2.94
C ASP A 20 -3.04 16.79 3.72
N LEU A 21 -2.53 15.55 3.76
CA LEU A 21 -3.16 14.46 4.51
C LEU A 21 -3.36 14.75 6.00
N ARG A 22 -2.59 15.67 6.60
CA ARG A 22 -2.75 16.10 8.01
C ARG A 22 -4.05 16.83 8.25
N SER A 23 -4.53 17.58 7.27
CA SER A 23 -5.76 18.38 7.32
C SER A 23 -6.81 17.89 6.34
N LEU A 24 -6.68 16.65 5.86
CA LEU A 24 -7.66 16.04 4.96
C LEU A 24 -9.01 15.97 5.65
N ASP A 25 -10.04 16.46 4.96
CA ASP A 25 -11.43 16.42 5.41
C ASP A 25 -11.82 15.00 5.83
N ARG A 26 -12.55 14.91 6.94
CA ARG A 26 -13.10 13.67 7.46
C ARG A 26 -13.93 12.95 6.41
N ALA A 27 -14.73 13.66 5.63
CA ALA A 27 -15.58 13.08 4.59
C ALA A 27 -14.78 12.38 3.47
N LEU A 28 -13.49 12.70 3.31
CA LEU A 28 -12.61 12.06 2.34
C LEU A 28 -11.86 10.85 2.92
N ARG A 29 -11.99 10.57 4.21
CA ARG A 29 -11.34 9.43 4.88
C ARG A 29 -12.24 8.21 4.84
N SER A 30 -11.63 7.03 4.69
CA SER A 30 -12.31 5.76 4.94
C SER A 30 -12.55 5.60 6.44
N SER A 31 -13.60 4.88 6.80
CA SER A 31 -13.84 4.47 8.20
C SER A 31 -12.64 3.70 8.75
N ALA A 32 -12.37 3.85 10.05
CA ALA A 32 -11.34 3.05 10.69
C ALA A 32 -11.68 1.55 10.62
N LEU A 33 -10.67 0.73 10.36
CA LEU A 33 -10.77 -0.73 10.40
C LEU A 33 -10.17 -1.26 11.70
N GLU A 34 -10.59 -2.47 12.08
CA GLU A 34 -9.98 -3.18 13.20
C GLU A 34 -8.63 -3.77 12.79
N GLU A 35 -7.62 -3.55 13.63
CA GLU A 35 -6.31 -4.19 13.50
C GLU A 35 -6.39 -5.65 13.95
N MET A 36 -5.71 -6.56 13.24
CA MET A 36 -5.55 -7.94 13.70
C MET A 36 -4.67 -7.99 14.95
N ALA A 37 -4.83 -9.05 15.74
CA ALA A 37 -3.84 -9.42 16.75
C ALA A 37 -2.48 -9.68 16.08
N ALA A 38 -1.39 -9.34 16.77
CA ALA A 38 -0.05 -9.66 16.30
C ALA A 38 0.16 -11.18 16.37
N GLY A 39 0.79 -11.76 15.34
CA GLY A 39 1.22 -13.15 15.41
C GLY A 39 2.40 -13.31 16.37
N GLU A 40 2.43 -14.41 17.14
CA GLU A 40 3.49 -14.69 18.12
C GLU A 40 4.84 -14.90 17.42
N GLY A 41 4.82 -15.41 16.19
CA GLY A 41 6.00 -15.60 15.36
C GLY A 41 5.79 -15.29 13.88
N ILE A 42 6.82 -15.60 13.08
CA ILE A 42 6.79 -15.43 11.62
C ILE A 42 5.72 -16.31 10.97
N THR A 43 5.51 -17.53 11.49
CA THR A 43 4.51 -18.48 10.98
C THR A 43 3.10 -17.93 11.14
N ASP A 44 2.75 -17.44 12.33
CA ASP A 44 1.42 -16.87 12.59
C ASP A 44 1.20 -15.60 11.80
N ALA A 45 2.24 -14.75 11.69
CA ALA A 45 2.16 -13.53 10.90
C ALA A 45 1.90 -13.83 9.42
N LEU A 46 2.55 -14.85 8.87
CA LEU A 46 2.29 -15.32 7.50
C LEU A 46 0.87 -15.90 7.36
N GLN A 47 0.37 -16.62 8.36
CA GLN A 47 -0.98 -17.17 8.34
C GLN A 47 -2.05 -16.06 8.39
N ILE A 48 -1.84 -15.03 9.21
CA ILE A 48 -2.70 -13.84 9.27
C ILE A 48 -2.74 -13.15 7.90
N LEU A 49 -1.57 -12.91 7.29
CA LEU A 49 -1.51 -12.33 5.95
C LEU A 49 -2.23 -13.19 4.92
N ALA A 50 -1.88 -14.48 4.84
CA ALA A 50 -2.43 -15.37 3.83
C ALA A 50 -3.96 -15.45 3.92
N SER A 51 -4.50 -15.64 5.12
CA SER A 51 -5.94 -15.77 5.32
C SER A 51 -6.70 -14.50 4.91
N ASN A 52 -6.19 -13.32 5.27
CA ASN A 52 -6.85 -12.05 4.95
C ASN A 52 -6.66 -11.61 3.49
N LEU A 53 -5.63 -12.11 2.82
CA LEU A 53 -5.39 -11.84 1.40
C LEU A 53 -6.09 -12.84 0.47
N GLY A 54 -6.81 -13.83 1.01
CA GLY A 54 -7.52 -14.86 0.23
C GLY A 54 -6.70 -16.10 -0.13
N LEU A 55 -5.47 -16.21 0.41
CA LEU A 55 -4.60 -17.38 0.27
C LEU A 55 -4.92 -18.44 1.34
N THR A 56 -6.16 -18.91 1.40
CA THR A 56 -6.64 -19.83 2.45
C THR A 56 -6.24 -21.28 2.23
N ASP A 57 -6.15 -21.73 0.98
CA ASP A 57 -5.66 -23.07 0.62
C ASP A 57 -4.12 -23.07 0.51
N ALA A 58 -3.45 -23.99 1.20
CA ALA A 58 -2.00 -24.15 1.14
C ALA A 58 -1.49 -24.44 -0.28
N ALA A 59 -2.30 -25.09 -1.13
CA ALA A 59 -1.98 -25.31 -2.54
C ALA A 59 -2.12 -24.04 -3.39
N CYS A 60 -2.88 -23.05 -2.93
CA CYS A 60 -3.02 -21.76 -3.59
C CYS A 60 -1.73 -20.94 -3.42
N SER A 61 -0.99 -20.78 -4.52
CA SER A 61 0.27 -20.04 -4.56
C SER A 61 0.08 -18.54 -4.83
N GLN A 62 -1.07 -18.16 -5.40
CA GLN A 62 -1.36 -16.79 -5.79
C GLN A 62 -2.87 -16.50 -5.85
N VAL A 63 -3.22 -15.24 -5.65
CA VAL A 63 -4.57 -14.69 -5.79
C VAL A 63 -4.52 -13.30 -6.39
N HIS A 64 -5.65 -12.81 -6.89
CA HIS A 64 -5.78 -11.48 -7.44
C HIS A 64 -6.73 -10.63 -6.59
N ILE A 65 -6.38 -9.36 -6.38
CA ILE A 65 -7.28 -8.34 -5.86
C ILE A 65 -7.51 -7.30 -6.94
N THR A 66 -8.76 -7.05 -7.30
CA THR A 66 -9.11 -6.02 -8.27
C THR A 66 -9.02 -4.64 -7.64
N SER A 67 -8.26 -3.75 -8.29
CA SER A 67 -8.11 -2.33 -7.93
C SER A 67 -8.72 -1.42 -9.01
N PRO A 68 -8.85 -0.10 -8.75
CA PRO A 68 -9.28 0.85 -9.78
C PRO A 68 -8.38 0.90 -11.03
N LEU A 69 -7.13 0.43 -10.96
CA LEU A 69 -6.21 0.36 -12.10
C LEU A 69 -6.05 -1.07 -12.67
N GLY A 70 -6.90 -2.02 -12.25
CA GLY A 70 -6.86 -3.42 -12.65
C GLY A 70 -6.36 -4.35 -11.55
N ASP A 71 -6.12 -5.60 -11.91
CA ASP A 71 -5.81 -6.66 -10.95
C ASP A 71 -4.38 -6.55 -10.39
N ILE A 72 -4.29 -6.77 -9.07
CA ILE A 72 -3.05 -6.84 -8.32
C ILE A 72 -2.79 -8.30 -7.94
N LEU A 73 -1.65 -8.83 -8.38
CA LEU A 73 -1.23 -10.19 -8.09
C LEU A 73 -0.63 -10.26 -6.67
N ILE A 74 -1.13 -11.17 -5.86
CA ILE A 74 -0.58 -11.50 -4.55
C ILE A 74 0.03 -12.88 -4.63
N GLN A 75 1.33 -12.98 -4.36
CA GLN A 75 2.05 -14.25 -4.36
C GLN A 75 2.34 -14.67 -2.92
N ARG A 76 2.04 -15.93 -2.58
CA ARG A 76 2.32 -16.47 -1.25
C ARG A 76 3.81 -16.32 -0.87
N SER A 77 4.70 -16.46 -1.84
CA SER A 77 6.15 -16.32 -1.65
C SER A 77 6.58 -14.90 -1.28
N SER A 78 5.83 -13.85 -1.66
CA SER A 78 6.17 -12.46 -1.34
C SER A 78 5.74 -12.04 0.08
N LEU A 79 4.82 -12.78 0.72
CA LEU A 79 4.31 -12.43 2.05
C LEU A 79 5.41 -12.35 3.11
N ARG A 80 6.44 -13.19 3.01
CA ARG A 80 7.58 -13.18 3.94
C ARG A 80 8.30 -11.83 3.94
N HIS A 81 8.39 -11.15 2.81
CA HIS A 81 9.01 -9.83 2.72
C HIS A 81 8.23 -8.77 3.52
N ILE A 82 6.90 -8.88 3.56
CA ILE A 82 6.04 -7.96 4.32
C ILE A 82 6.35 -8.06 5.81
N VAL A 83 6.47 -9.28 6.34
CA VAL A 83 6.64 -9.53 7.78
C VAL A 83 8.09 -9.74 8.21
N GLU A 84 9.07 -9.49 7.35
CA GLU A 84 10.50 -9.69 7.66
C GLU A 84 10.95 -8.91 8.91
N LYS A 85 10.48 -7.67 9.05
CA LYS A 85 10.71 -6.83 10.24
C LYS A 85 9.64 -7.09 11.29
N ARG A 86 9.79 -8.15 12.09
CA ARG A 86 8.77 -8.58 13.06
C ARG A 86 8.33 -7.52 14.06
N GLN A 87 9.23 -6.63 14.50
CA GLN A 87 8.91 -5.52 15.39
C GLN A 87 7.86 -4.53 14.83
N ASP A 88 7.70 -4.47 13.50
CA ASP A 88 6.70 -3.62 12.86
C ASP A 88 5.29 -4.24 12.90
N ALA A 89 5.19 -5.56 13.16
CA ALA A 89 3.96 -6.35 13.23
C ALA A 89 2.95 -6.00 12.11
N ARG A 90 3.44 -5.92 10.86
CA ARG A 90 2.66 -5.40 9.72
C ARG A 90 1.43 -6.22 9.41
N GLU A 91 1.43 -7.52 9.68
CA GLU A 91 0.28 -8.40 9.49
C GLU A 91 -1.00 -7.88 10.18
N ARG A 92 -0.85 -7.11 11.26
CA ARG A 92 -1.96 -6.47 11.98
C ARG A 92 -2.81 -5.55 11.11
N TYR A 93 -2.19 -4.95 10.10
CA TYR A 93 -2.82 -3.95 9.25
C TYR A 93 -3.25 -4.51 7.89
N VAL A 94 -3.28 -5.83 7.72
CA VAL A 94 -3.62 -6.46 6.43
C VAL A 94 -5.01 -6.05 5.92
N ARG A 95 -6.00 -5.85 6.80
CA ARG A 95 -7.33 -5.37 6.41
C ARG A 95 -7.28 -3.97 5.79
N PHE A 96 -6.45 -3.08 6.35
CA PHE A 96 -6.20 -1.76 5.76
C PHE A 96 -5.47 -1.86 4.42
N ALA A 97 -4.55 -2.83 4.27
CA ALA A 97 -3.88 -3.04 2.99
C ALA A 97 -4.87 -3.50 1.90
N VAL A 98 -5.77 -4.44 2.24
CA VAL A 98 -6.83 -4.89 1.32
C VAL A 98 -7.76 -3.74 0.96
N ASP A 99 -8.26 -2.98 1.93
CA ASP A 99 -9.13 -1.82 1.68
C ASP A 99 -8.43 -0.74 0.83
N THR A 100 -7.14 -0.51 1.06
CA THR A 100 -6.34 0.43 0.23
C THR A 100 -6.10 -0.07 -1.19
N LEU A 101 -6.04 -1.38 -1.42
CA LEU A 101 -5.94 -1.91 -2.78
C LEU A 101 -7.26 -1.78 -3.55
N THR A 102 -8.40 -1.99 -2.89
CA THR A 102 -9.72 -1.97 -3.54
C THR A 102 -10.35 -0.59 -3.59
N GLY A 103 -10.11 0.26 -2.60
CA GLY A 103 -10.69 1.61 -2.45
C GLY A 103 -9.68 2.69 -2.04
N PRO A 104 -8.55 2.85 -2.75
CA PRO A 104 -7.53 3.85 -2.39
C PRO A 104 -8.07 5.28 -2.41
N LEU A 105 -7.48 6.15 -1.60
CA LEU A 105 -7.65 7.60 -1.74
C LEU A 105 -7.01 8.09 -3.04
N GLU A 106 -5.76 7.66 -3.27
CA GLU A 106 -4.92 8.02 -4.42
C GLU A 106 -4.05 6.84 -4.86
N ILE A 107 -3.66 6.82 -6.13
CA ILE A 107 -2.64 5.90 -6.66
C ILE A 107 -1.61 6.71 -7.46
N TRP A 108 -0.34 6.54 -7.12
CA TRP A 108 0.79 7.25 -7.71
C TRP A 108 1.74 6.30 -8.41
N ARG A 109 2.24 6.65 -9.60
CA ARG A 109 3.34 5.96 -10.27
C ARG A 109 4.67 6.63 -9.93
N VAL A 110 5.51 5.93 -9.19
CA VAL A 110 6.82 6.39 -8.73
C VAL A 110 7.91 5.79 -9.60
N ALA A 111 8.68 6.62 -10.30
CA ALA A 111 9.83 6.21 -11.10
C ALA A 111 11.07 5.94 -10.24
N TYR A 112 11.90 5.00 -10.68
CA TYR A 112 13.13 4.57 -10.01
C TYR A 112 14.35 4.71 -10.94
N SER A 113 15.54 4.79 -10.36
CA SER A 113 16.82 5.08 -11.02
C SER A 113 17.25 4.04 -12.08
N ASN A 114 16.64 2.85 -12.08
CA ASN A 114 16.90 1.78 -13.04
C ASN A 114 15.88 1.76 -14.20
N GLY A 115 15.06 2.81 -14.35
CA GLY A 115 13.98 2.87 -15.33
C GLY A 115 12.75 2.07 -14.94
N SER A 116 12.75 1.39 -13.79
CA SER A 116 11.53 0.77 -13.24
C SER A 116 10.58 1.81 -12.65
N ALA A 117 9.35 1.37 -12.37
CA ALA A 117 8.40 2.13 -11.57
C ALA A 117 7.65 1.20 -10.62
N ARG A 118 7.07 1.80 -9.58
CA ARG A 118 6.16 1.15 -8.64
C ARG A 118 4.92 1.99 -8.46
N LEU A 119 3.81 1.36 -8.10
CA LEU A 119 2.62 2.08 -7.67
C LEU A 119 2.64 2.25 -6.16
N ALA A 120 2.31 3.44 -5.69
CA ALA A 120 2.02 3.76 -4.30
C ALA A 120 0.52 4.02 -4.17
N PHE A 121 -0.18 3.09 -3.54
CA PHE A 121 -1.58 3.22 -3.16
C PHE A 121 -1.66 3.86 -1.78
N ILE A 122 -2.47 4.90 -1.67
CA ILE A 122 -2.60 5.74 -0.49
C ILE A 122 -3.96 5.47 0.14
N GLY A 123 -3.96 4.95 1.37
CA GLY A 123 -5.16 4.77 2.19
C GLY A 123 -5.20 5.79 3.32
N ALA A 124 -6.25 6.61 3.35
CA ALA A 124 -6.50 7.58 4.41
C ALA A 124 -7.73 7.18 5.23
N TYR A 125 -7.57 7.12 6.55
CA TYR A 125 -8.55 6.56 7.47
C TYR A 125 -8.86 7.50 8.63
N GLU A 126 -10.03 7.33 9.25
CA GLU A 126 -10.44 8.00 10.51
C GLU A 126 -9.70 7.45 11.75
N THR A 127 -8.38 7.30 11.66
CA THR A 127 -7.50 6.86 12.75
C THR A 127 -6.14 7.55 12.62
N LYS A 128 -5.24 7.39 13.60
CA LYS A 128 -3.86 7.89 13.51
C LYS A 128 -3.06 7.18 12.42
N ARG A 129 -3.35 5.89 12.17
CA ARG A 129 -2.62 5.06 11.22
C ARG A 129 -3.26 5.13 9.83
N GLN A 130 -2.47 5.58 8.87
CA GLN A 130 -2.78 5.57 7.44
C GLN A 130 -2.06 4.39 6.78
N MET A 131 -2.41 4.07 5.55
CA MET A 131 -1.84 2.93 4.84
C MET A 131 -1.13 3.35 3.56
N LEU A 132 0.07 2.82 3.35
CA LEU A 132 0.74 2.78 2.06
C LEU A 132 0.79 1.33 1.60
N VAL A 133 0.30 1.05 0.39
CA VAL A 133 0.54 -0.23 -0.29
C VAL A 133 1.41 0.03 -1.52
N VAL A 134 2.49 -0.74 -1.67
CA VAL A 134 3.43 -0.65 -2.78
C VAL A 134 3.25 -1.85 -3.69
N VAL A 135 3.02 -1.59 -4.98
CA VAL A 135 2.88 -2.61 -6.01
C VAL A 135 4.01 -2.46 -7.02
N ASN A 136 4.68 -3.56 -7.35
CA ASN A 136 5.69 -3.62 -8.40
C ASN A 136 5.03 -3.98 -9.74
N ILE A 137 5.12 -3.09 -10.73
CA ILE A 137 4.45 -3.27 -12.03
C ILE A 137 5.28 -4.02 -13.07
N GLN A 138 6.57 -4.28 -12.83
CA GLN A 138 7.45 -4.91 -13.82
C GLN A 138 7.16 -6.41 -14.06
N ALA A 139 6.38 -7.05 -13.20
CA ALA A 139 6.05 -8.47 -13.28
C ALA A 139 4.53 -8.74 -13.12
N GLY A 140 3.68 -7.86 -13.66
CA GLY A 140 2.22 -8.03 -13.63
C GLY A 140 1.55 -7.51 -12.36
N SER A 141 1.94 -6.31 -11.91
CA SER A 141 1.33 -5.61 -10.75
C SER A 141 1.29 -6.45 -9.48
N VAL A 142 2.46 -6.86 -9.00
CA VAL A 142 2.61 -7.71 -7.82
C VAL A 142 2.62 -6.87 -6.53
N LEU A 143 1.84 -7.26 -5.54
CA LEU A 143 1.93 -6.72 -4.18
C LEU A 143 3.36 -6.92 -3.65
N TRP A 144 4.07 -5.80 -3.48
CA TRP A 144 5.45 -5.80 -3.01
C TRP A 144 5.50 -5.69 -1.49
N ASN A 145 4.84 -4.68 -0.93
CA ASN A 145 4.85 -4.41 0.50
C ASN A 145 3.67 -3.52 0.90
N PHE A 146 3.36 -3.44 2.18
CA PHE A 146 2.51 -2.39 2.72
C PHE A 146 3.03 -1.94 4.09
N MET A 147 2.68 -0.72 4.49
CA MET A 147 3.11 -0.16 5.76
C MET A 147 2.07 0.82 6.31
N GLN A 148 1.78 0.65 7.59
CA GLN A 148 1.08 1.65 8.38
C GLN A 148 2.01 2.82 8.69
N THR A 149 1.50 4.05 8.60
CA THR A 149 2.26 5.25 8.89
C THR A 149 1.34 6.39 9.35
N ASP A 150 1.87 7.53 9.75
CA ASP A 150 1.04 8.71 10.03
C ASP A 150 0.78 9.53 8.75
N ALA A 151 -0.18 10.45 8.82
CA ALA A 151 -0.57 11.28 7.67
C ALA A 151 0.58 12.16 7.13
N LYS A 152 1.45 12.68 8.01
CA LYS A 152 2.59 13.53 7.62
C LYS A 152 3.62 12.72 6.85
N ALA A 153 3.93 11.52 7.32
CA ALA A 153 4.85 10.60 6.67
C ALA A 153 4.27 10.08 5.35
N LEU A 154 2.96 9.80 5.29
CA LEU A 154 2.32 9.33 4.07
C LEU A 154 2.37 10.34 2.92
N ASN A 155 2.34 11.64 3.22
CA ASN A 155 2.55 12.68 2.19
C ASN A 155 3.85 12.51 1.40
N LYS A 156 4.90 11.94 2.00
CA LYS A 156 6.18 11.71 1.31
C LYS A 156 6.06 10.72 0.15
N HIS A 157 5.02 9.89 0.14
CA HIS A 157 4.77 8.88 -0.90
C HIS A 157 3.79 9.38 -1.98
N ARG A 158 3.29 10.61 -1.85
CA ARG A 158 2.41 11.24 -2.83
C ARG A 158 3.26 12.05 -3.81
N HIS A 159 3.99 11.34 -4.66
CA HIS A 159 4.88 11.90 -5.67
C HIS A 159 4.97 10.98 -6.90
N GLY A 160 5.50 11.51 -8.00
CA GLY A 160 5.47 10.87 -9.31
C GLY A 160 4.26 11.33 -10.13
N GLU A 161 3.74 10.42 -10.94
CA GLU A 161 2.53 10.67 -11.74
C GLU A 161 1.29 10.23 -10.96
N LEU A 162 0.33 11.13 -10.77
CA LEU A 162 -0.94 10.80 -10.16
C LEU A 162 -1.81 10.05 -11.19
N LEU A 163 -2.09 8.76 -10.94
CA LEU A 163 -2.88 7.92 -11.84
C LEU A 163 -4.36 7.87 -11.47
N TYR A 164 -4.67 8.01 -10.17
CA TYR A 164 -6.03 7.89 -9.66
C TYR A 164 -6.18 8.73 -8.40
N LYS A 165 -7.36 9.34 -8.24
CA LYS A 165 -7.87 9.87 -6.98
C LYS A 165 -9.37 9.65 -6.91
N ARG A 166 -9.89 9.30 -5.73
CA ARG A 166 -11.34 9.06 -5.54
C ARG A 166 -12.17 10.33 -5.32
N TYR A 167 -11.55 11.51 -5.35
CA TYR A 167 -12.18 12.79 -5.03
C TYR A 167 -11.87 13.84 -6.10
N GLN A 168 -12.79 14.78 -6.27
CA GLN A 168 -12.59 15.96 -7.12
C GLN A 168 -12.12 17.13 -6.24
N LEU A 169 -11.28 17.99 -6.82
CA LEU A 169 -11.00 19.29 -6.22
C LEU A 169 -12.05 20.24 -6.79
N LEU A 170 -12.70 21.02 -5.93
CA LEU A 170 -13.58 22.11 -6.33
C LEU A 170 -12.76 23.28 -6.89
#